data_AF-A0A167T8E1-F1
#
_entry.id   AF-A0A167T8E1-F1
#
_cell.length_a   1.000
_cell.length_b   1.000
_cell.length_c   1.000
_cell.angle_alpha   90.00
_cell.angle_beta   90.00
_cell.angle_gamma   90.00
#
_symmetry.space_group_name_H-M   'P 1'
#
loop_
_entity.id
_entity.type
_entity.pdbx_description
1 polymer ?
#
loop_
_entity_poly.entity_id
_entity_poly.type
_entity_poly.pdbx_seq_one_letter_code
_entity_poly.pdbx_strand_id
1 'polypeptide(L)'
;HASFADYLTDGHACGDQPWFIDESKHHTDFTIGCLRLMKKLLRFNICGLKTSYLMNRDVEDLPERIKSSIPLSLAYACRFWSEHLKNAITLDHNVRQLGLEFFRVFFLYWLEALSLIGE
;
A
#
# COMPACT_ATOMS: atom_id res chain seq x y z
N HIS A 1 -4.92 16.34 28.36
CA HIS A 1 -6.00 16.35 27.35
C HIS A 1 -5.69 15.28 26.34
N ALA A 2 -6.55 14.28 26.20
CA ALA A 2 -6.53 13.38 25.05
C ALA A 2 -7.00 14.18 23.82
N SER A 3 -6.37 13.97 22.67
CA SER A 3 -6.85 14.52 21.41
C SER A 3 -8.14 13.82 20.98
N PHE A 4 -8.83 14.37 19.97
CA PHE A 4 -10.00 13.71 19.40
C PHE A 4 -9.65 12.32 18.83
N ALA A 5 -8.48 12.17 18.21
CA ALA A 5 -8.02 10.88 17.69
C ALA A 5 -7.84 9.87 18.83
N ASP A 6 -7.16 10.27 19.92
CA ASP A 6 -6.95 9.40 21.08
C ASP A 6 -8.28 8.94 21.69
N TYR A 7 -9.30 9.81 21.71
CA TYR A 7 -10.64 9.43 22.18
C TYR A 7 -11.34 8.42 21.26
N LEU A 8 -11.17 8.54 19.94
CA LEU A 8 -11.81 7.63 18.99
C LEU A 8 -11.18 6.23 18.98
N THR A 9 -9.89 6.11 19.34
CA THR A 9 -9.16 4.84 19.29
C THR A 9 -8.93 4.18 20.65
N ASP A 10 -9.16 4.89 21.76
CA ASP A 10 -9.13 4.30 23.10
C ASP A 10 -10.46 3.64 23.44
N GLY A 11 -10.50 2.31 23.45
CA GLY A 11 -11.68 1.52 23.80
C GLY A 11 -12.16 1.73 25.25
N HIS A 12 -11.29 2.16 26.17
CA HIS A 12 -11.69 2.50 27.54
C HIS A 12 -12.37 3.87 27.61
N ALA A 13 -11.89 4.85 26.85
CA ALA A 13 -12.46 6.19 26.82
C ALA A 13 -13.72 6.27 25.94
N CYS A 14 -13.72 5.58 24.80
CA CYS A 14 -14.82 5.56 23.84
C CYS A 14 -15.94 4.60 24.27
N GLY A 15 -15.62 3.48 24.94
CA GLY A 15 -16.59 2.45 25.31
C GLY A 15 -17.27 1.82 24.08
N ASP A 16 -18.56 1.51 24.21
CA ASP A 16 -19.35 0.85 23.14
C ASP A 16 -19.94 1.83 22.11
N GLN A 17 -19.34 3.02 21.96
CA GLN A 17 -19.88 4.03 21.06
C GLN A 17 -19.70 3.62 19.59
N PRO A 18 -20.67 3.95 18.71
CA PRO A 18 -20.67 3.48 17.32
C PRO A 18 -19.56 4.10 16.45
N TRP A 19 -18.90 5.16 16.94
CA TRP A 19 -17.76 5.81 16.28
C TRP A 19 -16.40 5.34 16.79
N PHE A 20 -16.36 4.36 17.70
CA PHE A 20 -15.10 3.75 18.12
C PHE A 20 -14.37 3.12 16.93
N ILE A 21 -13.06 3.35 16.85
CA ILE A 21 -12.19 2.85 15.81
C ILE A 21 -11.24 1.81 16.40
N ASP A 22 -11.48 0.55 16.09
CA ASP A 22 -10.50 -0.52 16.32
C ASP A 22 -9.35 -0.38 15.31
N GLU A 23 -8.24 0.19 15.77
CA GLU A 23 -7.04 0.42 14.95
C GLU A 23 -6.53 -0.87 14.30
N SER A 24 -6.56 -2.00 15.01
CA SER A 24 -6.03 -3.27 14.52
C SER A 24 -6.88 -3.83 13.37
N LYS A 25 -8.20 -3.69 13.47
CA LYS A 25 -9.14 -4.01 12.39
C LYS A 25 -8.94 -3.06 11.21
N HIS A 26 -8.78 -1.77 11.48
CA HIS A 26 -8.53 -0.77 10.44
C HIS A 26 -7.25 -1.06 9.67
N HIS A 27 -6.16 -1.37 10.36
CA HIS A 27 -4.90 -1.78 9.75
C HIS A 27 -5.03 -3.05 8.90
N THR A 28 -5.81 -4.03 9.37
CA THR A 28 -6.13 -5.24 8.61
C THR A 28 -6.84 -4.91 7.29
N ASP A 29 -7.88 -4.07 7.35
CA ASP A 29 -8.64 -3.64 6.17
C ASP A 29 -7.76 -2.86 5.19
N PHE A 30 -6.89 -1.99 5.69
CA PHE A 30 -5.93 -1.23 4.88
C PHE A 30 -4.89 -2.14 4.22
N THR A 31 -4.35 -3.13 4.92
CA THR A 31 -3.45 -4.13 4.33
C THR A 31 -4.14 -4.87 3.18
N ILE A 32 -5.35 -5.38 3.41
CA ILE A 32 -6.13 -6.08 2.38
C ILE A 32 -6.42 -5.17 1.19
N GLY A 33 -6.84 -3.93 1.45
CA GLY A 33 -7.12 -2.92 0.43
C GLY A 33 -5.90 -2.61 -0.43
N CYS A 34 -4.75 -2.37 0.20
CA CYS A 34 -3.49 -2.09 -0.50
C CYS A 34 -3.05 -3.28 -1.36
N LEU A 35 -3.06 -4.51 -0.81
CA LEU A 35 -2.69 -5.72 -1.56
C LEU A 35 -3.61 -5.95 -2.76
N ARG A 36 -4.92 -5.75 -2.61
CA ARG A 36 -5.89 -5.85 -3.71
C ARG A 36 -5.67 -4.77 -4.76
N LEU A 37 -5.40 -3.54 -4.34
CA LEU A 37 -5.15 -2.43 -5.25
C LEU A 37 -3.87 -2.66 -6.06
N MET A 38 -2.79 -3.07 -5.40
CA MET A 38 -1.53 -3.42 -6.04
C MET A 38 -1.71 -4.59 -7.01
N LYS A 39 -2.40 -5.67 -6.61
CA LYS A 39 -2.76 -6.78 -7.50
C LYS A 39 -3.53 -6.32 -8.75
N LYS A 40 -4.39 -5.31 -8.62
CA LYS A 40 -5.21 -4.79 -9.72
C LYS A 40 -4.43 -3.89 -10.68
N LEU A 41 -3.52 -3.06 -10.15
CA LEU A 41 -2.92 -1.96 -10.91
C LEU A 41 -1.45 -2.17 -11.26
N LEU A 42 -0.70 -2.96 -10.47
CA LEU A 42 0.67 -3.30 -10.81
C LEU A 42 0.70 -4.18 -12.06
N ARG A 43 1.63 -3.87 -12.94
CA ARG A 43 1.92 -4.62 -14.14
C ARG A 43 3.39 -4.45 -14.47
N PHE A 44 3.95 -5.43 -15.18
CA PHE A 44 5.31 -5.33 -15.71
C PHE A 44 5.48 -4.07 -16.56
N ASN A 45 6.59 -3.37 -16.37
CA ASN A 45 6.94 -2.18 -17.13
C ASN A 45 5.83 -1.11 -17.06
N ILE A 46 5.42 -0.76 -15.84
CA ILE A 46 4.20 0.04 -15.60
C ILE A 46 4.23 1.41 -16.31
N CYS A 47 5.44 1.99 -16.45
CA CYS A 47 5.70 3.25 -17.15
C CYS A 47 6.08 3.08 -18.64
N GLY A 48 6.10 1.86 -19.17
CA GLY A 48 6.37 1.59 -20.58
C GLY A 48 7.76 2.05 -21.03
N LEU A 49 8.78 1.84 -20.19
CA LEU A 49 10.17 2.13 -20.51
C LEU A 49 10.62 1.27 -21.70
N LYS A 50 11.36 1.88 -22.62
CA LYS A 50 11.84 1.20 -23.84
C LYS A 50 12.96 0.20 -23.55
N THR A 51 13.70 0.43 -22.46
CA THR A 51 14.88 -0.36 -22.08
C THR A 51 15.10 -0.26 -20.57
N SER A 52 15.67 -1.31 -19.99
CA SER A 52 16.14 -1.34 -18.59
C SER A 52 17.60 -0.90 -18.43
N TYR A 53 18.30 -0.55 -19.51
CA TYR A 53 19.71 -0.14 -19.45
C TYR A 53 19.90 1.32 -19.01
N LEU A 54 18.88 2.16 -19.19
CA LEU A 54 18.91 3.55 -18.77
C LEU A 54 18.52 3.63 -17.30
N MET A 55 19.22 4.47 -16.54
CA MET A 55 18.79 4.80 -15.19
C MET A 55 17.50 5.61 -15.25
N ASN A 56 16.64 5.49 -14.25
CA ASN A 56 15.39 6.26 -14.16
C ASN A 56 15.61 7.77 -14.36
N ARG A 57 16.69 8.31 -13.77
CA ARG A 57 17.05 9.74 -13.88
C ARG A 57 17.43 10.20 -15.30
N ASP A 58 17.79 9.26 -16.17
CA ASP A 58 18.23 9.53 -17.55
C ASP A 58 17.05 9.45 -18.54
N VAL A 59 15.83 9.18 -18.06
CA VAL A 59 14.60 9.12 -18.87
C VAL A 59 13.87 10.45 -18.78
N GLU A 60 13.96 11.28 -19.83
CA GLU A 60 13.44 12.66 -19.84
C GLU A 60 11.95 12.78 -19.55
N ASP A 61 11.11 11.87 -20.08
CA ASP A 61 9.64 11.89 -19.94
C ASP A 61 9.13 11.01 -18.79
N LEU A 62 10.02 10.60 -17.88
CA LEU A 62 9.67 9.72 -16.77
C LEU A 62 8.66 10.33 -15.78
N PRO A 63 8.78 11.61 -15.36
CA PRO A 63 7.82 12.20 -14.43
C PRO A 63 6.37 12.14 -14.93
N GLU A 64 6.15 12.40 -16.22
CA GLU A 64 4.84 12.36 -16.87
C GLU A 64 4.30 10.93 -16.97
N ARG A 65 5.18 9.96 -17.26
CA ARG A 65 4.84 8.53 -17.27
C ARG A 65 4.44 8.04 -15.89
N ILE A 66 5.17 8.42 -14.85
CA ILE A 66 4.85 8.08 -13.46
C ILE A 66 3.47 8.65 -13.10
N LYS A 67 3.25 9.95 -13.37
CA LYS A 67 1.98 10.62 -13.06
C LYS A 67 0.77 9.98 -13.78
N SER A 68 0.96 9.48 -15.00
CA SER A 68 -0.11 8.83 -15.77
C SER A 68 -0.30 7.35 -15.44
N SER A 69 0.76 6.65 -15.01
CA SER A 69 0.75 5.20 -14.82
C SER A 69 0.62 4.74 -13.37
N ILE A 70 1.00 5.59 -12.41
CA ILE A 70 0.98 5.32 -10.98
C ILE A 70 0.08 6.35 -10.29
N PRO A 71 -1.23 6.06 -10.14
CA PRO A 71 -2.13 6.92 -9.38
C PRO A 71 -1.65 7.07 -7.92
N LEU A 72 -2.00 8.18 -7.27
CA LEU A 72 -1.62 8.45 -5.87
C LEU A 72 -2.04 7.32 -4.91
N SER A 73 -3.19 6.68 -5.15
CA SER A 73 -3.64 5.54 -4.37
C SER A 73 -2.74 4.30 -4.52
N LEU A 74 -2.21 4.06 -5.72
CA LEU A 74 -1.24 2.98 -5.94
C LEU A 74 0.10 3.31 -5.30
N ALA A 75 0.60 4.54 -5.46
CA ALA A 75 1.83 4.98 -4.80
C ALA A 75 1.74 4.84 -3.27
N TYR A 76 0.60 5.24 -2.69
CA TYR A 76 0.31 5.03 -1.27
C TYR A 76 0.33 3.54 -0.89
N ALA A 77 -0.39 2.70 -1.63
CA ALA A 77 -0.43 1.27 -1.37
C ALA A 77 0.96 0.64 -1.45
N CYS A 78 1.78 1.00 -2.46
CA CYS A 78 3.15 0.52 -2.59
C CYS A 78 4.02 0.88 -1.37
N ARG A 79 3.84 2.07 -0.80
CA ARG A 79 4.62 2.59 0.33
C ARG A 79 4.20 2.01 1.69
N PHE A 80 2.90 1.99 1.97
CA PHE A 80 2.42 1.86 3.35
C PHE A 80 1.77 0.51 3.68
N TRP A 81 1.55 -0.38 2.69
CA TRP A 81 0.87 -1.66 2.94
C TRP A 81 1.57 -2.51 4.03
N SER A 82 2.90 -2.50 4.07
CA SER A 82 3.70 -3.27 5.01
C SER A 82 3.65 -2.69 6.42
N GLU A 83 3.55 -1.36 6.54
CA GLU A 83 3.35 -0.68 7.81
C GLU A 83 1.98 -1.00 8.40
N HIS A 84 0.93 -0.99 7.57
CA HIS A 84 -0.38 -1.47 7.99
C HIS A 84 -0.33 -2.94 8.42
N LEU A 85 0.41 -3.80 7.71
CA LEU A 85 0.53 -5.21 8.05
C LEU A 85 1.15 -5.42 9.44
N LYS A 86 2.15 -4.61 9.83
CA LYS A 86 2.77 -4.70 11.16
C LYS A 86 1.77 -4.48 12.29
N ASN A 87 0.80 -3.60 12.06
CA ASN A 87 -0.19 -3.19 13.05
C ASN A 87 -1.54 -3.92 12.88
N ALA A 88 -1.64 -4.83 11.91
CA ALA A 88 -2.83 -5.60 11.59
C ALA A 88 -2.97 -6.85 12.46
N ILE A 89 -4.17 -7.43 12.47
CA ILE A 89 -4.42 -8.76 13.03
C ILE A 89 -3.86 -9.80 12.03
N THR A 90 -2.59 -10.16 12.23
CA THR A 90 -1.80 -11.01 11.31
C THR A 90 -2.34 -12.44 11.12
N LEU A 91 -3.29 -12.89 11.95
CA LEU A 91 -3.93 -14.20 11.83
C LEU A 91 -5.08 -14.24 10.81
N ASP A 92 -5.46 -13.09 10.22
CA ASP A 92 -6.50 -13.03 9.21
C ASP A 92 -6.13 -13.87 7.96
N HIS A 93 -7.04 -14.76 7.56
CA HIS A 93 -6.82 -15.67 6.44
C HIS A 93 -6.64 -14.93 5.10
N ASN A 94 -7.38 -13.84 4.88
CA ASN A 94 -7.31 -13.06 3.65
C ASN A 94 -5.96 -12.35 3.54
N VAL A 95 -5.46 -11.77 4.64
CA VAL A 95 -4.13 -11.13 4.67
C VAL A 95 -3.05 -12.12 4.25
N ARG A 96 -3.05 -13.32 4.84
CA ARG A 96 -2.06 -14.37 4.52
C ARG A 96 -2.16 -14.82 3.06
N GLN A 97 -3.36 -15.08 2.57
CA GLN A 97 -3.56 -15.54 1.18
C GLN A 97 -3.15 -14.48 0.16
N LEU A 98 -3.60 -13.23 0.36
CA LEU A 98 -3.26 -12.11 -0.52
C LEU A 98 -1.76 -11.80 -0.47
N GLY A 99 -1.15 -11.85 0.71
CA GLY A 99 0.29 -11.62 0.88
C GLY A 99 1.13 -12.66 0.14
N LEU A 100 0.80 -13.95 0.27
CA LEU A 100 1.50 -15.02 -0.46
C LEU A 100 1.36 -14.88 -1.98
N GLU A 101 0.16 -14.58 -2.46
CA GLU A 101 -0.07 -14.33 -3.89
C GLU A 101 0.73 -13.12 -4.38
N PHE A 102 0.71 -12.02 -3.62
CA PHE A 102 1.44 -10.80 -3.92
C PHE A 102 2.93 -11.07 -4.07
N PHE A 103 3.56 -11.73 -3.10
CA PHE A 103 5.00 -12.01 -3.16
C PHE A 103 5.38 -12.98 -4.28
N ARG A 104 4.46 -13.87 -4.67
CA ARG A 104 4.71 -14.84 -5.76
C ARG A 104 4.63 -14.20 -7.14
N VAL A 105 3.72 -13.25 -7.36
CA VAL A 105 3.38 -12.76 -8.71
C VAL A 105 3.75 -11.29 -8.91
N PHE A 106 3.54 -10.45 -7.90
CA PHE A 106 3.61 -8.99 -8.02
C PHE A 106 4.85 -8.38 -7.37
N PHE A 107 5.67 -9.17 -6.69
CA PHE A 107 6.85 -8.67 -5.97
C PHE A 107 7.79 -7.82 -6.83
N LEU A 108 8.13 -8.30 -8.03
CA LEU A 108 9.02 -7.55 -8.94
C LEU A 108 8.35 -6.29 -9.50
N TYR A 109 7.04 -6.34 -9.76
CA TYR A 109 6.30 -5.17 -10.24
C TYR A 109 6.18 -4.11 -9.15
N TRP A 110 6.09 -4.53 -7.90
CA TRP A 110 6.11 -3.64 -6.73
C TRP A 110 7.48 -2.99 -6.56
N LEU A 111 8.58 -3.74 -6.66
CA LEU A 111 9.94 -3.19 -6.62
C LEU A 111 10.18 -2.18 -7.76
N GLU A 112 9.70 -2.48 -8.96
CA GLU A 112 9.74 -1.56 -10.09
C GLU A 112 9.00 -0.25 -9.75
N ALA A 113 7.76 -0.36 -9.24
CA ALA A 113 6.98 0.81 -8.85
C ALA A 113 7.64 1.64 -7.74
N LEU A 114 8.24 0.99 -6.73
CA LEU A 114 8.99 1.68 -5.65
C LEU A 114 10.19 2.45 -6.20
N SER A 115 10.98 1.80 -7.06
CA SER A 115 12.13 2.44 -7.73
C SER A 115 11.72 3.66 -8.55
N LEU A 116 10.53 3.63 -9.17
CA LEU A 116 10.00 4.75 -9.95
C LEU A 116 9.52 5.91 -9.07
N ILE A 117 8.90 5.62 -7.92
CA ILE A 117 8.39 6.66 -7.00
C ILE A 117 9.44 7.16 -5.99
N GLY A 118 10.67 6.63 -6.03
CA GLY A 118 11.82 7.12 -5.25
C GLY A 118 11.90 6.60 -3.81
N GLU A 119 11.44 5.37 -3.58
CA GLU A 119 11.53 4.67 -2.27
C GLU A 119 12.65 3.63 -2.23
#